data_AF-A0AAW7J1Z3-F1
#
_entry.id   AF-A0AAW7J1Z3-F1
#
_cell.length_a   1.000
_cell.length_b   1.000
_cell.length_c   1.000
_cell.angle_alpha   90.00
_cell.angle_beta   90.00
_cell.angle_gamma   90.00
#
_symmetry.space_group_name_H-M   'P 1'
#
loop_
_entity.id
_entity.type
_entity.pdbx_description
1 polymer ?
#
loop_
_entity_poly.entity_id
_entity_poly.type
_entity_poly.pdbx_seq_one_letter_code
_entity_poly.pdbx_strand_id
1 'polypeptide(L)'
;MENIFTQTVWASEANDSSSKGQKYFENMIHKVQDKNMIIKYRVKALYVGSNLVPSGTEIEAKSDDFSLEIHVFIPNVQPNLKVDYKTGQVTEVK
;
A
#
# COMPACT_ATOMS: atom_id res chain seq x y z
N MET A 1 -5.51 -9.06 -15.69
CA MET A 1 -4.66 -8.84 -14.50
C MET A 1 -5.59 -8.56 -13.36
N GLU A 2 -5.63 -9.42 -12.35
CA GLU A 2 -6.43 -9.19 -11.14
C GLU A 2 -5.66 -8.21 -10.25
N ASN A 3 -6.24 -7.05 -9.98
CA ASN A 3 -5.64 -5.98 -9.17
C ASN A 3 -6.13 -6.02 -7.71
N ILE A 4 -6.64 -7.16 -7.25
CA ILE A 4 -7.21 -7.34 -5.92
C ILE A 4 -6.40 -8.38 -5.17
N PHE A 5 -5.99 -8.05 -3.95
CA PHE A 5 -5.25 -8.93 -3.07
C PHE A 5 -5.65 -8.66 -1.61
N THR A 6 -5.47 -9.65 -0.74
CA THR A 6 -5.82 -9.53 0.69
C THR A 6 -4.89 -8.54 1.38
N GLN A 7 -5.49 -7.52 2.00
CA GLN A 7 -4.79 -6.52 2.80
C GLN A 7 -5.44 -6.37 4.18
N THR A 8 -4.64 -5.99 5.18
CA THR A 8 -5.15 -5.60 6.50
C THR A 8 -5.86 -4.25 6.43
N VAL A 9 -6.71 -3.97 7.43
CA VAL A 9 -7.44 -2.69 7.52
C VAL A 9 -6.47 -1.54 7.70
N TRP A 10 -5.43 -1.71 8.54
CA TRP A 10 -4.42 -0.67 8.71
C TRP A 10 -3.67 -0.38 7.40
N ALA A 11 -3.21 -1.41 6.69
CA ALA A 11 -2.46 -1.23 5.45
C ALA A 11 -3.31 -0.55 4.36
N SER A 12 -4.61 -0.87 4.28
CA SER A 12 -5.54 -0.23 3.34
C SER A 12 -5.90 1.20 3.76
N GLU A 13 -6.43 1.38 4.98
CA GLU A 13 -7.19 2.59 5.34
C GLU A 13 -6.42 3.64 6.12
N ALA A 14 -5.25 3.33 6.68
CA ALA A 14 -4.50 4.30 7.46
C ALA A 14 -4.13 5.51 6.59
N ASN A 15 -4.53 6.70 7.05
CA ASN A 15 -4.48 7.95 6.29
C ASN A 15 -3.96 9.14 7.12
N ASP A 16 -3.28 8.86 8.23
CA ASP A 16 -2.72 9.90 9.09
C ASP A 16 -1.25 10.13 8.78
N SER A 17 -0.73 11.34 9.04
CA SER A 17 0.70 11.63 8.84
C SER A 17 1.61 10.80 9.76
N SER A 18 1.10 10.37 10.93
CA SER A 18 1.77 9.46 11.86
C SER A 18 1.51 7.97 11.56
N SER A 19 0.54 7.67 10.69
CA SER A 19 0.09 6.31 10.36
C SER A 19 -0.30 6.23 8.88
N LYS A 20 0.71 5.95 8.04
CA LYS A 20 0.64 6.04 6.58
C LYS A 20 0.40 4.67 5.94
N GLY A 21 -0.86 4.33 5.72
CA GLY A 21 -1.28 3.21 4.88
C GLY A 21 -1.39 3.61 3.41
N GLN A 22 -1.95 2.72 2.58
CA GLN A 22 -2.13 2.90 1.14
C GLN A 22 -2.95 4.16 0.84
N LYS A 23 -4.07 4.34 1.55
CA LYS A 23 -4.94 5.51 1.41
C LYS A 23 -4.22 6.85 1.61
N TYR A 24 -3.21 6.91 2.50
CA TYR A 24 -2.41 8.14 2.68
C TYR A 24 -1.70 8.56 1.40
N PHE A 25 -1.01 7.63 0.75
CA PHE A 25 -0.26 7.91 -0.47
C PHE A 25 -1.17 8.11 -1.67
N GLU A 26 -2.25 7.35 -1.78
CA GLU A 26 -3.27 7.53 -2.82
C GLU A 26 -3.90 8.92 -2.75
N ASN A 27 -4.24 9.40 -1.54
CA ASN A 27 -4.76 10.76 -1.36
C ASN A 27 -3.74 11.84 -1.75
N MET A 28 -2.45 11.61 -1.50
CA MET A 28 -1.40 12.54 -1.90
C MET A 28 -1.28 12.61 -3.44
N ILE A 29 -1.36 11.46 -4.11
CA ILE A 29 -1.33 11.36 -5.57
C ILE A 29 -2.58 12.02 -6.18
N HIS A 30 -3.77 11.73 -5.65
CA HIS A 30 -5.02 12.35 -6.13
C HIS A 30 -5.00 13.88 -6.03
N LYS A 31 -4.45 14.46 -4.95
CA LYS A 31 -4.33 15.93 -4.83
C LYS A 31 -3.47 16.58 -5.92
N VAL A 32 -2.50 15.84 -6.45
CA VAL A 32 -1.65 16.31 -7.56
C VAL A 32 -2.39 16.13 -8.89
N GLN A 33 -3.09 15.01 -9.04
CA GLN A 33 -3.93 14.73 -10.22
C GLN A 33 -5.06 15.75 -10.38
N ASP A 34 -5.67 16.21 -9.28
CA ASP A 34 -6.72 17.25 -9.25
C ASP A 34 -6.24 18.60 -9.82
N LYS A 35 -4.92 18.82 -9.91
CA LYS A 35 -4.32 20.00 -10.52
C LYS A 35 -4.05 19.85 -12.03
N ASN A 36 -4.68 18.86 -12.69
CA ASN A 36 -4.49 18.51 -14.10
C ASN A 36 -3.05 18.07 -14.45
N MET A 37 -2.34 17.46 -13.50
CA MET A 37 -0.98 16.99 -13.69
C MET A 37 -0.95 15.53 -14.14
N ILE A 38 -0.01 15.19 -15.02
CA ILE A 38 0.15 13.81 -15.48
C ILE A 38 1.05 13.07 -14.49
N ILE A 39 0.56 11.96 -13.96
CA ILE A 39 1.29 11.13 -13.00
C ILE A 39 1.51 9.74 -13.61
N LYS A 40 2.76 9.29 -13.63
CA LYS A 40 3.10 7.88 -13.86
C LYS A 40 2.94 7.14 -12.54
N TYR A 41 2.05 6.16 -12.49
CA TYR A 41 1.67 5.44 -11.28
C TYR A 41 1.79 3.93 -11.47
N ARG A 42 2.36 3.25 -10.46
CA ARG A 42 2.42 1.79 -10.37
C ARG A 42 2.18 1.33 -8.95
N VAL A 43 1.34 0.30 -8.80
CA VAL A 43 1.15 -0.45 -7.57
C VAL A 43 1.56 -1.90 -7.81
N LYS A 44 2.32 -2.47 -6.88
CA LYS A 44 2.75 -3.86 -6.95
C LYS A 44 2.60 -4.53 -5.59
N ALA A 45 1.79 -5.60 -5.53
CA ALA A 45 1.78 -6.49 -4.39
C ALA A 45 3.09 -7.29 -4.34
N LEU A 46 3.76 -7.32 -3.18
CA LEU A 46 5.03 -8.02 -2.99
C LEU A 46 4.81 -9.31 -2.20
N TYR A 47 5.13 -10.44 -2.83
CA TYR A 47 5.05 -11.77 -2.24
C TYR A 47 6.44 -12.27 -1.88
N VAL A 48 6.55 -12.91 -0.72
CA VAL A 48 7.76 -13.64 -0.31
C VAL A 48 7.57 -15.11 -0.66
N GLY A 49 8.40 -15.64 -1.56
CA GLY A 49 8.34 -17.04 -1.99
C GLY A 49 6.98 -17.41 -2.60
N SER A 50 6.35 -18.46 -2.08
CA SER A 50 5.05 -18.98 -2.52
C SER A 50 3.88 -18.59 -1.60
N ASN A 51 4.00 -17.48 -0.88
CA ASN A 51 2.95 -17.00 0.01
C ASN A 51 1.66 -16.65 -0.74
N LEU A 52 0.50 -16.91 -0.13
CA LEU A 52 -0.81 -16.59 -0.69
C LEU A 52 -1.21 -15.13 -0.47
N VAL A 53 -0.73 -14.52 0.61
CA VAL A 53 -0.97 -13.12 0.96
C VAL A 53 0.32 -12.33 0.77
N PRO A 54 0.27 -11.14 0.15
CA PRO A 54 1.47 -10.32 -0.01
C PRO A 54 1.95 -9.80 1.34
N SER A 55 3.26 -9.69 1.49
CA SER A 55 3.89 -9.09 2.67
C SER A 55 3.70 -7.58 2.73
N GLY A 56 3.34 -6.95 1.61
CA GLY A 56 3.06 -5.53 1.52
C GLY A 56 2.86 -5.09 0.07
N THR A 57 2.70 -3.77 -0.07
CA THR A 57 2.44 -3.12 -1.34
C THR A 57 3.54 -2.10 -1.62
N GLU A 58 4.14 -2.17 -2.80
CA GLU A 58 5.01 -1.13 -3.33
C GLU A 58 4.17 -0.14 -4.13
N ILE A 59 4.34 1.16 -3.84
CA ILE A 59 3.72 2.26 -4.56
C ILE A 59 4.82 3.14 -5.14
N GLU A 60 4.77 3.34 -6.45
CA GLU A 60 5.60 4.26 -7.20
C GLU A 60 4.73 5.28 -7.91
N ALA A 61 5.03 6.57 -7.70
CA ALA A 61 4.35 7.66 -8.38
C ALA A 61 5.34 8.76 -8.74
N LYS A 62 5.26 9.28 -9.96
CA LYS A 62 6.08 10.40 -10.40
C LYS A 62 5.28 11.34 -11.29
N SER A 63 5.24 12.63 -10.95
CA SER A 63 4.63 13.65 -11.81
C SER A 63 5.56 14.00 -12.99
N ASP A 64 4.98 14.49 -14.07
CA ASP A 64 5.68 14.98 -15.25
C ASP A 64 6.54 16.22 -14.99
N ASP A 65 6.10 17.09 -14.07
CA ASP A 65 6.81 18.29 -13.62
C ASP A 65 7.80 18.05 -12.47
N PHE A 66 7.96 16.80 -12.03
CA PHE A 66 8.82 16.38 -10.91
C PHE A 66 8.49 16.96 -9.53
N SER A 67 7.33 17.60 -9.34
CA SER A 67 6.89 18.08 -8.03
C SER A 67 6.45 16.96 -7.07
N LEU A 68 6.15 15.77 -7.59
CA LEU A 68 5.81 14.58 -6.82
C LEU A 68 6.71 13.41 -7.23
N GLU A 69 7.41 12.83 -6.27
CA GLU A 69 8.15 11.57 -6.43
C GLU A 69 7.95 10.70 -5.18
N ILE A 70 7.33 9.54 -5.37
CA ILE A 70 7.01 8.57 -4.33
C ILE A 70 7.61 7.23 -4.75
N HIS A 71 8.36 6.62 -3.84
CA HIS A 71 8.70 5.21 -3.89
C HIS A 71 8.66 4.67 -2.46
N VAL A 72 7.59 3.94 -2.14
CA VAL A 72 7.32 3.47 -0.77
C VAL A 72 6.88 2.03 -0.74
N PHE A 73 7.22 1.37 0.36
CA PHE A 73 6.70 0.06 0.71
C PHE A 73 5.76 0.18 1.91
N ILE A 74 4.56 -0.38 1.78
CA ILE A 74 3.52 -0.38 2.81
C ILE A 74 3.39 -1.82 3.32
N PRO A 75 3.78 -2.10 4.58
CA PRO A 75 3.71 -3.45 5.10
C PRO A 75 2.26 -3.89 5.30
N ASN A 76 1.94 -5.14 4.94
CA ASN A 76 0.60 -5.70 5.09
C ASN A 76 0.36 -6.21 6.53
N VAL A 77 0.47 -5.29 7.50
CA VAL A 77 0.41 -5.58 8.94
C VAL A 77 -0.76 -4.84 9.59
N GLN A 78 -1.13 -5.24 10.80
CA GLN A 78 -2.08 -4.50 11.61
C GLN A 78 -1.68 -4.62 13.08
N PRO A 79 -1.71 -3.51 13.84
CA PRO A 79 -1.44 -3.56 15.27
C PRO A 79 -2.27 -4.65 15.96
N ASN A 80 -1.62 -5.41 16.86
CA ASN A 80 -2.19 -6.51 17.63
C ASN A 80 -2.65 -7.73 16.82
N LEU A 81 -2.34 -7.79 15.51
CA LEU A 81 -2.59 -8.97 14.69
C LEU A 81 -1.29 -9.52 14.12
N LYS A 82 -1.22 -10.85 14.05
CA LYS A 82 -0.19 -11.58 13.31
C LYS A 82 -0.84 -12.28 12.12
N VAL A 83 -0.31 -12.01 10.94
CA VAL A 83 -0.74 -12.62 9.68
C VAL A 83 0.25 -13.71 9.29
N ASP A 84 -0.24 -14.93 9.08
CA ASP A 84 0.50 -15.96 8.35
C ASP A 84 0.34 -15.72 6.85
N TYR A 85 1.33 -15.07 6.23
CA TYR A 85 1.29 -14.75 4.81
C TYR A 85 1.23 -15.98 3.89
N LYS A 86 1.67 -17.15 4.37
CA LYS A 86 1.65 -18.38 3.58
C LYS A 86 0.23 -18.91 3.43
N THR A 87 -0.58 -18.83 4.49
CA THR A 87 -1.93 -19.42 4.54
C THR A 87 -3.05 -18.40 4.52
N GLY A 88 -2.75 -17.13 4.84
CA GLY A 88 -3.72 -16.06 5.06
C GLY A 88 -4.42 -16.09 6.43
N GLN A 89 -4.02 -17.00 7.33
CA GLN A 89 -4.59 -17.05 8.69
C GLN A 89 -4.15 -15.84 9.52
N VAL A 90 -5.07 -15.38 10.37
CA VAL A 90 -4.84 -14.23 11.25
C VAL A 90 -5.06 -14.64 12.69
N THR A 91 -4.11 -14.28 13.56
CA THR A 91 -4.20 -14.51 15.00
C THR A 91 -3.98 -13.21 15.76
N GLU A 92 -4.78 -12.98 16.80
CA GLU A 92 -4.60 -11.85 17.70
C GLU A 92 -3.38 -12.08 18.60
N VAL A 93 -2.57 -11.03 18.77
CA VAL A 93 -1.41 -11.03 19.67
C VAL A 93 -1.84 -10.31 20.93
N LYS A 94 -2.01 -11.07 22.02
CA LYS A 94 -2.30 -10.54 23.36
C LYS A 94 -1.05 -9.99 24.04
#